data_AF-A0A961HV26-F1
#
_entry.id   AF-A0A961HV26-F1
#
_cell.length_a   1.000
_cell.length_b   1.000
_cell.length_c   1.000
_cell.angle_alpha   90.00
_cell.angle_beta   90.00
_cell.angle_gamma   90.00
#
_symmetry.space_group_name_H-M   'P 1'
#
loop_
_entity.id
_entity.type
_entity.pdbx_description
1 polymer ?
#
loop_
_entity_poly.entity_id
_entity_poly.type
_entity_poly.pdbx_seq_one_letter_code
_entity_poly.pdbx_strand_id
1 'polypeptide(L)'
;AAETADIVLVESNPADIVQLILFGRATHRKMIQNLIWATGYNAVAIPLAAGLLFPFGIVLNPAFGAFLMSLSTVIVALNAQLLKRSTD
;
A
#
# COMPACT_ATOMS: atom_id res chain seq x y z
N ALA A 1 11.84 17.15 -28.17
CA ALA A 1 10.55 16.64 -28.70
C ALA A 1 10.13 15.28 -28.12
N ALA A 2 11.02 14.45 -27.55
CA ALA A 2 10.63 13.27 -26.75
C ALA A 2 10.40 13.59 -25.26
N GLU A 3 10.80 14.77 -24.81
CA GLU A 3 10.86 15.18 -23.40
C GLU A 3 9.51 15.59 -22.78
N THR A 4 8.45 15.60 -23.59
CA THR A 4 7.08 15.97 -23.15
C THR A 4 6.14 14.77 -23.04
N ALA A 5 6.63 13.56 -23.30
CA ALA A 5 5.82 12.35 -23.24
C ALA A 5 5.85 11.78 -21.81
N ASP A 6 4.66 11.53 -21.23
CA ASP A 6 4.53 10.91 -19.91
C ASP A 6 5.07 9.48 -19.86
N ILE A 7 5.10 8.80 -21.02
CA ILE A 7 5.59 7.43 -21.19
C ILE A 7 6.38 7.37 -22.50
N VAL A 8 7.62 6.86 -22.44
CA VAL A 8 8.50 6.69 -23.61
C VAL A 8 8.83 5.20 -23.77
N LEU A 9 8.58 4.65 -24.96
CA LEU A 9 8.96 3.28 -25.32
C LEU A 9 10.41 3.28 -25.82
N VAL A 10 11.31 2.68 -25.06
CA VAL A 10 12.74 2.65 -25.39
C VAL A 10 13.04 1.76 -26.60
N GLU A 11 12.36 0.62 -26.71
CA GLU A 11 12.57 -0.36 -27.80
C GLU A 11 11.59 -0.20 -28.98
N SER A 12 10.71 0.81 -28.94
CA SER A 12 9.67 1.07 -29.95
C SER A 12 8.74 -0.12 -30.24
N ASN A 13 8.64 -1.08 -29.33
CA ASN A 13 7.76 -2.24 -29.47
C ASN A 13 6.34 -1.90 -28.98
N PRO A 14 5.31 -1.88 -29.86
CA PRO A 14 3.94 -1.57 -29.46
C PRO A 14 3.32 -2.62 -28.53
N ALA A 15 3.86 -3.84 -28.46
CA ALA A 15 3.41 -4.86 -27.51
C ALA A 15 3.67 -4.47 -26.04
N ASP A 16 4.68 -3.64 -25.79
CA ASP A 16 5.05 -3.19 -24.43
C ASP A 16 3.96 -2.28 -23.83
N ILE A 17 3.18 -1.60 -24.68
CA ILE A 17 2.03 -0.80 -24.24
C ILE A 17 0.99 -1.68 -23.53
N VAL A 18 0.76 -2.89 -24.05
CA VAL A 18 -0.20 -3.84 -23.46
C VAL A 18 0.28 -4.30 -22.10
N GLN A 19 1.58 -4.65 -21.99
CA GLN A 19 2.19 -5.03 -20.72
C GLN A 19 2.15 -3.89 -19.70
N LEU A 20 2.43 -2.65 -20.13
CA LEU A 20 2.35 -1.47 -19.29
C LEU A 20 0.94 -1.23 -18.73
N ILE A 21 -0.10 -1.39 -19.56
CA ILE A 21 -1.49 -1.26 -19.12
C ILE A 21 -1.85 -2.36 -18.10
N LEU A 22 -1.43 -3.60 -18.34
CA LEU A 22 -1.65 -4.70 -17.41
C LEU A 22 -0.93 -4.46 -16.07
N PHE A 23 0.32 -4.01 -16.13
CA PHE A 23 1.11 -3.64 -14.97
C PHE A 23 0.47 -2.47 -14.18
N GLY A 24 0.00 -1.44 -14.89
CA GLY A 24 -0.70 -0.30 -14.28
C GLY A 24 -1.98 -0.74 -13.55
N ARG A 25 -2.77 -1.63 -14.15
CA ARG A 25 -3.95 -2.23 -13.51
C ARG A 25 -3.60 -3.05 -12.27
N ALA A 26 -2.54 -3.84 -12.34
CA ALA A 26 -2.08 -4.65 -11.21
C ALA A 26 -1.58 -3.76 -10.05
N THR A 27 -0.83 -2.71 -10.37
CA THR A 27 -0.35 -1.71 -9.41
C THR A 27 -1.50 -0.94 -8.77
N HIS A 28 -2.50 -0.52 -9.56
CA HIS A 28 -3.69 0.15 -9.03
C HIS A 28 -4.47 -0.73 -8.06
N ARG A 29 -4.62 -2.03 -8.36
CA ARG A 29 -5.26 -2.98 -7.44
C ARG A 29 -4.50 -3.10 -6.11
N LYS A 30 -3.17 -3.15 -6.15
CA LYS A 30 -2.33 -3.16 -4.93
C LYS A 30 -2.42 -1.85 -4.16
N MET A 31 -2.46 -0.72 -4.85
CA MET A 31 -2.64 0.61 -4.23
C MET A 31 -3.96 0.69 -3.46
N ILE A 32 -5.06 0.24 -4.05
CA ILE A 32 -6.37 0.17 -3.39
C ILE A 32 -6.33 -0.75 -2.17
N GLN A 33 -5.69 -1.92 -2.26
CA GLN A 33 -5.52 -2.81 -1.11
C GLN A 33 -4.74 -2.14 0.03
N ASN A 34 -3.62 -1.49 -0.27
CA ASN A 34 -2.83 -0.78 0.73
C ASN A 34 -3.63 0.37 1.37
N LEU A 35 -4.41 1.10 0.58
CA LEU A 35 -5.27 2.17 1.09
C LEU A 35 -6.33 1.62 2.04
N ILE A 36 -7.01 0.53 1.67
CA ILE A 36 -8.00 -0.13 2.54
C ILE A 36 -7.37 -0.60 3.86
N TRP A 37 -6.18 -1.22 3.80
CA TRP A 37 -5.45 -1.62 5.02
C TRP A 37 -5.12 -0.40 5.88
N ALA A 38 -4.53 0.65 5.31
CA ALA A 38 -4.16 1.86 6.04
C ALA A 38 -5.37 2.55 6.68
N THR A 39 -6.46 2.71 5.93
CA THR A 39 -7.71 3.31 6.44
C THR A 39 -8.34 2.41 7.51
N GLY A 40 -8.34 1.08 7.32
CA GLY A 40 -8.84 0.13 8.30
C GLY A 40 -8.09 0.18 9.63
N TYR A 41 -6.74 0.19 9.59
CA TYR A 41 -5.93 0.36 10.79
C TYR A 41 -6.19 1.69 11.48
N ASN A 42 -6.23 2.80 10.74
CA ASN A 42 -6.48 4.12 11.31
C ASN A 42 -7.90 4.25 11.89
N ALA A 43 -8.91 3.66 11.24
CA ALA A 43 -10.29 3.65 11.73
C ALA A 43 -10.43 2.90 13.05
N VAL A 44 -9.55 1.93 13.35
CA VAL A 44 -9.52 1.23 14.64
C VAL A 44 -8.58 1.93 15.64
N ALA A 45 -7.39 2.35 15.20
CA ALA A 45 -6.38 2.97 16.04
C ALA A 45 -6.80 4.34 16.57
N ILE A 46 -7.49 5.17 15.77
CA ILE A 46 -7.92 6.52 16.19
C ILE A 46 -8.96 6.45 17.32
N PRO A 47 -10.07 5.69 17.23
CA PRO A 47 -11.00 5.57 18.35
C PRO A 47 -10.36 4.94 19.59
N LEU A 48 -9.53 3.92 19.40
CA LEU A 48 -8.77 3.30 20.48
C LEU A 48 -7.85 4.31 21.20
N ALA A 49 -7.13 5.15 20.46
CA ALA A 49 -6.29 6.23 20.99
C ALA A 49 -7.10 7.40 21.57
N ALA A 50 -8.29 7.67 21.03
CA ALA A 50 -9.22 8.69 21.51
C ALA A 50 -9.90 8.31 22.85
N GLY A 51 -9.56 7.16 23.42
CA GLY A 51 -10.01 6.77 24.75
C GLY A 51 -11.26 5.89 24.76
N LEU A 52 -11.61 5.21 23.67
CA LEU A 52 -12.73 4.26 23.70
C LEU A 52 -12.53 3.11 24.73
N LEU A 53 -11.27 2.80 25.08
CA LEU A 53 -10.90 1.82 26.11
C LEU A 53 -10.69 2.43 27.51
N PHE A 54 -10.82 3.75 27.68
CA PHE A 54 -10.71 4.42 28.98
C PHE A 54 -11.65 3.85 30.05
N PRO A 55 -12.93 3.48 29.76
CA PRO A 55 -13.81 2.87 30.77
C PRO A 55 -13.45 1.42 31.14
N PHE A 56 -12.56 0.72 30.41
CA PHE A 56 -12.12 -0.65 30.71
C PHE A 56 -10.79 -0.72 31.49
N GLY A 57 -10.20 0.42 31.86
CA GLY A 57 -8.93 0.47 32.63
C GLY A 57 -7.68 0.09 31.84
N ILE A 58 -7.80 -0.16 30.53
CA ILE A 58 -6.67 -0.49 29.65
C ILE A 58 -6.15 0.81 29.03
N VAL A 59 -5.08 1.33 29.61
CA VAL A 59 -4.29 2.41 28.98
C VAL A 59 -3.52 1.78 27.83
N LEU A 60 -3.91 2.09 26.59
CA LEU A 60 -3.17 1.68 25.40
C LEU A 60 -1.77 2.28 25.45
N ASN A 61 -0.78 1.46 25.82
CA ASN A 61 0.61 1.87 25.82
C ASN A 61 1.00 2.23 24.37
N PRO A 62 1.53 3.45 24.11
CA PRO A 62 2.00 3.87 22.79
C PRO A 62 2.89 2.86 22.07
N ALA A 63 3.58 1.99 22.82
CA ALA A 63 4.35 0.87 22.29
C ALA A 63 3.54 -0.11 21.40
N PHE A 64 2.27 -0.38 21.72
CA PHE A 64 1.40 -1.24 20.90
C PHE A 64 1.02 -0.58 19.57
N GLY A 65 0.78 0.74 19.58
CA GLY A 65 0.55 1.51 18.36
C GLY A 65 1.78 1.49 17.45
N ALA A 66 2.96 1.68 18.01
CA ALA A 66 4.23 1.61 17.28
C ALA A 66 4.49 0.20 16.69
N PHE A 67 4.18 -0.85 17.44
CA PHE A 67 4.32 -2.25 16.98
C PHE A 67 3.37 -2.59 15.83
N LEU A 68 2.10 -2.19 15.92
CA LEU A 68 1.15 -2.41 14.82
C LEU A 68 1.52 -1.60 13.57
N MET A 69 2.03 -0.38 13.76
CA MET A 69 2.48 0.46 12.65
C MET A 69 3.69 -0.16 11.94
N SER A 70 4.69 -0.66 12.68
CA SER A 70 5.85 -1.35 12.09
C SER A 70 5.47 -2.63 11.37
N LEU A 71 4.54 -3.41 11.94
CA LEU A 71 4.04 -4.64 11.32
C LEU A 71 3.33 -4.35 9.98
N SER A 72 2.55 -3.27 9.92
CA SER A 72 1.87 -2.86 8.69
C SER A 72 2.86 -2.52 7.56
N THR A 73 3.97 -1.84 7.87
CA THR A 73 5.03 -1.51 6.91
C THR A 73 5.66 -2.78 6.33
N VAL A 74 5.92 -3.78 7.18
CA VAL A 74 6.48 -5.07 6.74
C VAL A 74 5.49 -5.82 5.85
N ILE A 75 4.22 -5.88 6.24
CA ILE A 75 3.17 -6.54 5.44
C ILE A 75 3.01 -5.87 4.08
N VAL A 76 2.98 -4.54 4.03
CA VAL A 76 2.89 -3.77 2.79
C VAL A 76 4.12 -3.99 1.90
N ALA A 77 5.32 -3.99 2.48
CA ALA A 77 6.56 -4.23 1.74
C ALA A 77 6.59 -5.64 1.14
N LEU A 78 6.20 -6.67 1.90
CA LEU A 78 6.08 -8.04 1.41
C LEU A 78 5.01 -8.15 0.31
N ASN A 79 3.85 -7.50 0.50
CA ASN A 79 2.77 -7.50 -0.48
C ASN A 79 3.15 -6.78 -1.80
N ALA A 80 4.00 -5.76 -1.72
CA ALA A 80 4.56 -5.07 -2.88
C ALA A 80 5.61 -5.93 -3.60
N GLN A 81 6.46 -6.67 -2.89
CA GLN A 81 7.41 -7.61 -3.49
C GLN A 81 6.71 -8.76 -4.24
N LEU A 82 5.55 -9.21 -3.76
CA LEU A 82 4.73 -10.22 -4.46
C LEU A 82 4.24 -9.75 -5.83
N LEU A 83 4.02 -8.45 -6.05
CA LEU A 83 3.69 -7.91 -7.37
C LEU A 83 4.86 -8.10 -8.35
N LYS A 84 6.10 -7.99 -7.89
CA LYS A 84 7.31 -8.13 -8.71
C LYS A 84 7.47 -9.55 -9.26
N ARG A 85 7.01 -10.57 -8.52
CA ARG A 85 7.07 -11.99 -8.95
C ARG A 85 5.98 -12.41 -9.93
N SER A 86 4.93 -11.61 -10.10
CA SER A 86 3.82 -11.95 -11.02
C SER A 86 4.03 -11.40 -12.44
N THR A 87 5.14 -10.69 -12.66
CA THR A 87 5.50 -10.03 -13.93
C THR A 87 6.75 -10.65 -14.57
N ASP A 88 7.34 -11.69 -13.96
CA ASP A 88 8.35 -12.56 -14.59
C ASP A 88 7.65 -13.71 -15.32
#